data_AF-A0A2V5UVW9-F1
#
_entry.id   AF-A0A2V5UVW9-F1
#
_cell.length_a   1.000
_cell.length_b   1.000
_cell.length_c   1.000
_cell.angle_alpha   90.00
_cell.angle_beta   90.00
_cell.angle_gamma   90.00
#
_symmetry.space_group_name_H-M   'P 1'
#
loop_
_entity.id
_entity.type
_entity.pdbx_description
1 polymer ?
#
loop_
_entity_poly.entity_id
_entity_poly.type
_entity_poly.pdbx_seq_one_letter_code
_entity_poly.pdbx_strand_id
1 'polypeptide(L)'
;MPNENWQPLDLIVVTRGGGSIEDLWEFNEEIVARAIVHSAVPIVSAVGHEIDFTICDFVADLRAPTPSAAAELIVSDIIDLHRRIDGCARVLVRQLLNRLRDAQQRLDHARETLQRCLAHKIDSYKRGLLHIAAALHARSPAPNCRNAFWKMRGIVSVTSKEFYGYSAPTRHCAAVIASREIRKAT
;
A
#
# COMPACT_ATOMS: atom_id res chain seq x y z
N MET A 1 14.48 26.54 34.45
CA MET A 1 15.46 26.15 33.41
C MET A 1 15.59 24.64 33.49
N PRO A 2 15.28 23.88 32.42
CA PRO A 2 15.61 22.47 32.40
C PRO A 2 17.13 22.31 32.51
N ASN A 3 17.59 21.30 33.23
CA ASN A 3 19.00 21.05 33.44
C ASN A 3 19.60 20.60 32.08
N GLU A 4 20.47 21.40 31.45
CA GLU A 4 20.97 21.15 30.08
C GLU A 4 21.73 19.81 29.91
N ASN A 5 22.07 19.17 31.03
CA ASN A 5 22.81 17.91 31.05
C ASN A 5 21.92 16.65 30.90
N TRP A 6 20.59 16.78 30.96
CA TRP A 6 19.67 15.63 30.94
C TRP A 6 18.58 15.80 29.89
N GLN A 7 18.19 14.69 29.27
CA GLN A 7 17.04 14.68 28.38
C GLN A 7 15.75 15.05 29.14
N PRO A 8 14.74 15.59 28.46
CA PRO A 8 13.42 15.81 29.04
C PRO A 8 12.90 14.52 29.69
N LEU A 9 12.32 14.65 30.89
CA LEU A 9 11.80 13.51 31.63
C LEU A 9 10.39 13.18 31.13
N ASP A 10 10.14 11.91 30.79
CA ASP A 10 8.83 11.46 30.33
C ASP A 10 7.89 11.04 31.47
N LEU A 11 8.47 10.66 32.62
CA LEU A 11 7.73 10.13 33.77
C LEU A 11 8.53 10.35 35.06
N ILE A 12 7.86 10.74 36.13
CA ILE A 12 8.41 10.79 37.49
C ILE A 12 7.78 9.66 38.31
N VAL A 13 8.61 8.91 39.04
CA VAL A 13 8.11 7.93 40.02
C VAL A 13 8.54 8.39 41.41
N VAL A 14 7.57 8.72 42.24
CA VAL A 14 7.80 9.05 43.64
C VAL A 14 7.75 7.75 44.42
N THR A 15 8.88 7.33 44.96
CA THR A 15 9.00 6.04 45.64
C THR A 15 9.66 6.22 46.99
N ARG A 16 9.40 5.25 47.87
CA ARG A 16 10.07 5.13 49.16
C ARG A 16 10.30 3.65 49.44
N GLY A 17 11.33 3.34 50.25
CA GLY A 17 11.68 1.97 50.64
C GLY A 17 10.74 1.39 51.72
N GLY A 18 11.27 0.51 52.58
CA GLY A 18 10.58 0.12 53.81
C GLY A 18 10.65 1.21 54.88
N GLY A 19 9.75 1.16 55.87
CA GLY A 19 9.73 2.07 57.03
C GLY A 19 8.32 2.21 57.62
N SER A 20 8.20 2.89 58.75
CA SER A 20 6.93 3.05 59.48
C SER A 20 6.07 4.20 58.92
N ILE A 21 4.86 4.40 59.45
CA ILE A 21 3.95 5.43 58.94
C ILE A 21 4.49 6.86 59.15
N GLU A 22 5.39 7.04 60.11
CA GLU A 22 6.02 8.31 60.43
C GLU A 22 6.86 8.84 59.25
N ASP A 23 7.55 7.98 58.51
CA ASP A 23 8.31 8.43 57.33
C ASP A 23 7.43 8.65 56.09
N LEU A 24 6.13 8.35 56.15
CA LEU A 24 5.17 8.72 55.10
C LEU A 24 4.68 10.17 55.24
N TRP A 25 4.94 10.82 56.38
CA TRP A 25 4.38 12.15 56.69
C TRP A 25 4.88 13.24 55.73
N GLU A 26 6.12 13.12 55.24
CA GLU A 26 6.69 14.04 54.25
C GLU A 26 5.87 14.09 52.94
N PHE A 27 5.17 13.00 52.60
CA PHE A 27 4.29 12.90 51.43
C PHE A 27 2.86 13.35 51.72
N ASN A 28 2.58 13.78 52.95
CA ASN A 28 1.28 14.29 53.40
C ASN A 28 1.24 15.82 53.51
N GLU A 29 2.29 16.52 53.06
CA GLU A 29 2.31 17.98 53.07
C GLU A 29 1.61 18.59 51.85
N GLU A 30 0.92 19.72 52.09
CA GLU A 30 0.22 20.47 51.04
C GLU A 30 1.17 20.93 49.92
N ILE A 31 2.40 21.31 50.27
CA ILE A 31 3.39 21.78 49.29
C ILE A 31 3.75 20.70 48.27
N VAL A 32 3.87 19.45 48.72
CA VAL A 32 4.13 18.29 47.86
C VAL A 32 2.93 18.02 46.97
N ALA A 33 1.73 18.05 47.55
CA ALA A 33 0.49 17.84 46.80
C ALA A 33 0.31 18.88 45.67
N ARG A 34 0.55 20.16 45.98
CA ARG A 34 0.52 21.24 44.98
C ARG A 34 1.60 21.06 43.93
N ALA A 35 2.81 20.65 44.31
CA ALA A 35 3.89 20.42 43.34
C ALA A 35 3.53 19.31 42.34
N ILE A 36 2.90 18.22 42.82
CA ILE A 36 2.45 17.11 41.97
C ILE A 36 1.37 17.59 40.99
N VAL A 37 0.34 18.28 41.48
CA VAL A 37 -0.78 18.77 40.64
C VAL A 37 -0.32 19.75 39.55
N HIS A 38 0.72 20.55 39.81
CA HIS A 38 1.25 21.50 38.82
C HIS A 38 2.36 20.91 37.93
N SER A 39 2.69 19.63 38.09
CA SER A 39 3.69 18.97 37.23
C SER A 39 3.18 18.84 35.80
N ALA A 40 4.04 19.18 34.83
CA ALA A 40 3.77 18.90 33.42
C ALA A 40 4.17 17.47 33.01
N VAL A 41 4.97 16.79 33.85
CA VAL A 41 5.41 15.41 33.64
C VAL A 41 4.51 14.49 34.48
N PRO A 42 3.98 13.38 33.91
CA PRO A 42 3.17 12.44 34.65
C PRO A 42 3.90 11.88 35.88
N ILE A 43 3.20 11.74 37.00
CA ILE A 43 3.73 11.29 38.28
C ILE A 43 3.03 10.00 38.73
N VAL A 44 3.83 8.97 39.03
CA VAL A 44 3.38 7.73 39.67
C VAL A 44 3.80 7.73 41.13
N SER A 45 2.84 7.59 42.05
CA SER A 45 3.14 7.40 43.47
C SER A 45 3.30 5.91 43.79
N ALA A 46 4.43 5.55 44.39
CA ALA A 46 4.74 4.23 44.91
C ALA A 46 5.31 4.31 46.33
N VAL A 47 4.71 5.19 47.14
CA VAL A 47 5.16 5.52 48.51
C VAL A 47 4.50 4.61 49.54
N GLY A 48 3.18 4.42 49.46
CA GLY A 48 2.40 3.68 50.46
C GLY A 48 2.31 2.17 50.20
N HIS A 49 2.16 1.38 51.26
CA HIS A 49 1.72 -0.02 51.18
C HIS A 49 0.19 -0.07 50.95
N GLU A 50 -0.40 -1.25 50.68
CA GLU A 50 -1.82 -1.38 50.31
C GLU A 50 -2.81 -0.66 51.25
N ILE A 51 -2.45 -0.48 52.53
CA ILE A 51 -3.28 0.10 53.60
C ILE A 51 -2.89 1.54 54.01
N ASP A 52 -1.70 2.02 53.66
CA ASP A 52 -1.23 3.36 54.02
C ASP A 52 -1.42 4.30 52.83
N PHE A 53 -2.27 5.32 53.00
CA PHE A 53 -2.56 6.32 51.97
C PHE A 53 -2.05 7.69 52.40
N THR A 54 -1.42 8.40 51.48
CA THR A 54 -0.94 9.77 51.65
C THR A 54 -1.68 10.72 50.70
N ILE A 55 -1.69 12.03 50.99
CA ILE A 55 -2.26 13.02 50.06
C ILE A 55 -1.56 12.94 48.69
N CYS A 56 -0.23 12.71 48.66
CA CYS A 56 0.53 12.46 47.43
C CYS A 56 -0.08 11.36 46.55
N ASP A 57 -0.52 10.24 47.15
CA ASP A 57 -1.13 9.13 46.40
C ASP A 57 -2.44 9.52 45.72
N PHE A 58 -3.18 10.47 46.28
CA PHE A 58 -4.47 10.92 45.72
C PHE A 58 -4.32 11.94 44.61
N VAL A 59 -3.23 12.71 44.62
CA VAL A 59 -3.00 13.75 43.60
C VAL A 59 -2.09 13.28 42.46
N ALA A 60 -1.40 12.15 42.61
CA ALA A 60 -0.63 11.53 41.55
C ALA A 60 -1.53 10.98 40.42
N ASP A 61 -0.99 10.91 39.21
CA ASP A 61 -1.73 10.38 38.05
C ASP A 61 -2.02 8.88 38.19
N LEU A 62 -1.11 8.15 38.83
CA LEU A 62 -1.24 6.73 39.08
C LEU A 62 -0.67 6.36 40.45
N ARG A 63 -1.36 5.47 41.16
CA ARG A 63 -0.88 4.85 42.40
C ARG A 63 -0.44 3.42 42.15
N ALA A 64 0.73 3.07 42.66
CA ALA A 64 1.25 1.72 42.77
C ALA A 64 1.51 1.37 44.25
N PRO A 65 1.25 0.12 44.69
CA PRO A 65 1.41 -0.27 46.09
C PRO A 65 2.86 -0.49 46.53
N THR A 66 3.80 -0.63 45.60
CA THR A 66 5.23 -0.78 45.89
C THR A 66 6.07 -0.22 44.75
N PRO A 67 7.34 0.16 44.99
CA PRO A 67 8.25 0.59 43.93
C PRO A 67 8.41 -0.45 42.82
N SER A 68 8.43 -1.75 43.18
CA SER A 68 8.48 -2.85 42.21
C SER A 68 7.20 -2.93 41.36
N ALA A 69 6.02 -2.77 41.97
CA ALA A 69 4.76 -2.73 41.23
C ALA A 69 4.68 -1.51 40.30
N ALA A 70 5.22 -0.36 40.70
CA ALA A 70 5.32 0.80 39.83
C ALA A 70 6.20 0.48 38.61
N ALA A 71 7.37 -0.12 38.82
CA ALA A 71 8.25 -0.54 37.74
C ALA A 71 7.57 -1.55 36.80
N GLU A 72 6.85 -2.54 37.33
CA GLU A 72 6.09 -3.49 36.52
C GLU A 72 5.02 -2.79 35.68
N LEU A 73 4.21 -1.89 36.28
CA LEU A 73 3.19 -1.13 35.56
C LEU A 73 3.76 -0.29 34.42
N ILE A 74 4.91 0.35 34.65
CA ILE A 74 5.60 1.19 33.67
C ILE A 74 6.18 0.33 32.52
N VAL A 75 6.79 -0.81 32.85
CA VAL A 75 7.44 -1.69 31.87
C VAL A 75 6.43 -2.50 31.06
N SER A 76 5.33 -2.95 31.70
CA SER A 76 4.29 -3.76 31.06
C SER A 76 3.62 -3.04 29.90
N ASP A 77 3.46 -1.72 29.96
CA ASP A 77 2.83 -0.96 28.89
C ASP A 77 3.70 -0.92 27.61
N ILE A 78 5.02 -0.81 27.75
CA ILE A 78 5.91 -0.66 26.59
C ILE A 78 5.90 -1.93 25.71
N ILE A 79 5.96 -3.12 26.30
CA ILE A 79 5.99 -4.39 25.54
C ILE A 79 4.64 -4.63 24.86
N ASP A 80 3.53 -4.40 25.56
CA ASP A 80 2.20 -4.59 25.01
C ASP A 80 1.89 -3.56 23.93
N LEU A 81 2.35 -2.31 24.09
CA LEU A 81 2.22 -1.26 23.09
C LEU A 81 3.00 -1.60 21.82
N HIS A 82 4.25 -2.06 21.93
CA HIS A 82 5.01 -2.54 20.77
C HIS A 82 4.30 -3.71 20.07
N ARG A 83 3.78 -4.68 20.83
CA ARG A 83 3.02 -5.81 20.26
C ARG A 83 1.78 -5.35 19.51
N ARG A 84 1.08 -4.34 20.02
CA ARG A 84 -0.10 -3.72 19.37
C ARG A 84 0.29 -3.00 18.09
N ILE A 85 1.33 -2.18 18.11
CA ILE A 85 1.86 -1.47 16.93
C ILE A 85 2.24 -2.47 15.84
N ASP A 86 2.99 -3.51 16.18
CA ASP A 86 3.39 -4.56 15.25
C ASP A 86 2.17 -5.31 14.68
N GLY A 87 1.16 -5.57 15.52
CA GLY A 87 -0.12 -6.14 15.11
C GLY A 87 -0.82 -5.28 14.07
N CYS A 88 -0.95 -3.98 14.34
CA CYS A 88 -1.54 -3.01 13.42
C CYS A 88 -0.76 -2.92 12.09
N ALA A 89 0.58 -2.86 12.15
CA ALA A 89 1.43 -2.82 10.97
C ALA A 89 1.24 -4.07 10.09
N ARG A 90 1.21 -5.27 10.68
CA ARG A 90 0.94 -6.52 9.94
C ARG A 90 -0.42 -6.53 9.25
N VAL A 91 -1.46 -6.04 9.93
CA VAL A 91 -2.81 -5.95 9.35
C VAL A 91 -2.84 -4.97 8.19
N LEU A 92 -2.22 -3.79 8.36
CA LEU A 92 -2.15 -2.75 7.33
C LEU A 92 -1.43 -3.26 6.07
N VAL A 93 -0.26 -3.89 6.22
CA VAL A 93 0.49 -4.47 5.10
C VAL A 93 -0.35 -5.50 4.36
N ARG A 94 -1.04 -6.39 5.09
CA ARG A 94 -1.90 -7.40 4.49
C ARG A 94 -3.05 -6.78 3.69
N GLN A 95 -3.69 -5.74 4.23
CA GLN A 95 -4.78 -5.04 3.54
C GLN A 95 -4.30 -4.31 2.28
N LEU A 96 -3.13 -3.67 2.34
CA LEU A 96 -2.53 -3.00 1.18
C LEU A 96 -2.20 -4.01 0.06
N LEU A 97 -1.59 -5.14 0.39
CA LEU A 97 -1.29 -6.19 -0.58
C LEU A 97 -2.56 -6.80 -1.19
N ASN A 98 -3.64 -6.95 -0.42
CA ASN A 98 -4.93 -7.38 -0.94
C ASN A 98 -5.50 -6.36 -1.93
N ARG A 99 -5.50 -5.07 -1.57
CA ARG A 99 -5.99 -4.00 -2.45
C ARG A 99 -5.20 -3.91 -3.76
N LEU A 100 -3.87 -4.09 -3.71
CA LEU A 100 -3.03 -4.11 -4.90
C LEU A 100 -3.38 -5.29 -5.82
N ARG A 101 -3.57 -6.50 -5.24
CA ARG A 101 -3.99 -7.68 -6.00
C ARG A 101 -5.36 -7.50 -6.64
N ASP A 102 -6.34 -6.99 -5.89
CA ASP A 102 -7.69 -6.74 -6.40
C ASP A 102 -7.67 -5.71 -7.55
N ALA A 103 -6.85 -4.66 -7.41
CA ALA A 103 -6.69 -3.65 -8.46
C ALA A 103 -6.05 -4.23 -9.73
N GLN A 104 -5.01 -5.07 -9.59
CA GLN A 104 -4.40 -5.78 -10.71
C GLN A 104 -5.40 -6.69 -11.42
N GLN A 105 -6.15 -7.50 -10.68
CA GLN A 105 -7.17 -8.39 -11.24
C GLN A 105 -8.24 -7.63 -12.01
N ARG A 106 -8.67 -6.46 -11.50
CA ARG A 106 -9.64 -5.60 -12.21
C ARG A 106 -9.08 -5.06 -13.51
N LEU A 107 -7.81 -4.65 -13.55
CA LEU A 107 -7.15 -4.17 -14.77
C LEU A 107 -7.02 -5.30 -15.80
N ASP A 108 -6.61 -6.48 -15.37
CA ASP A 108 -6.49 -7.65 -16.25
C ASP A 108 -7.84 -8.04 -16.83
N HIS A 109 -8.89 -8.08 -16.00
CA HIS A 109 -10.24 -8.38 -16.46
C HIS A 109 -10.79 -7.35 -17.45
N ALA A 110 -10.57 -6.05 -17.18
CA ALA A 110 -10.97 -4.99 -18.09
C ALA A 110 -10.22 -5.07 -19.43
N ARG A 111 -8.92 -5.37 -19.39
CA ARG A 111 -8.09 -5.56 -20.58
C ARG A 111 -8.58 -6.73 -21.42
N GLU A 112 -8.80 -7.89 -20.82
CA GLU A 112 -9.30 -9.08 -21.53
C GLU A 112 -10.67 -8.84 -22.16
N THR A 113 -11.56 -8.18 -21.43
CA THR A 113 -12.90 -7.83 -21.92
C THR A 113 -12.82 -6.90 -23.12
N LEU A 114 -12.01 -5.85 -23.04
CA LEU A 114 -11.79 -4.91 -24.14
C LEU A 114 -11.20 -5.63 -25.37
N GLN A 115 -10.17 -6.46 -25.19
CA GLN A 115 -9.56 -7.23 -26.27
C GLN A 115 -10.57 -8.13 -26.97
N ARG A 116 -11.42 -8.84 -26.21
CA ARG A 116 -12.47 -9.71 -26.74
C ARG A 116 -13.50 -8.93 -27.54
N CYS A 117 -13.98 -7.79 -27.01
CA CYS A 117 -14.96 -6.94 -27.69
C CYS A 117 -14.39 -6.33 -28.98
N LEU A 118 -13.15 -5.85 -28.96
CA LEU A 118 -12.50 -5.28 -30.14
C LEU A 118 -12.30 -6.34 -31.23
N ALA A 119 -11.80 -7.53 -30.86
CA ALA A 119 -11.65 -8.65 -31.79
C ALA A 119 -12.99 -9.00 -32.46
N HIS A 120 -14.05 -9.13 -31.66
CA HIS A 120 -15.38 -9.42 -32.17
C HIS A 120 -15.91 -8.32 -33.11
N LYS A 121 -15.65 -7.04 -32.80
CA LYS A 121 -16.09 -5.91 -33.63
C LYS A 121 -15.33 -5.84 -34.95
N ILE A 122 -14.01 -6.06 -34.94
CA ILE A 122 -13.17 -6.13 -36.13
C ILE A 122 -13.65 -7.27 -37.04
N ASP A 123 -13.89 -8.45 -36.48
CA ASP A 123 -14.40 -9.60 -37.23
C ASP A 123 -15.78 -9.32 -37.84
N SER A 124 -16.65 -8.62 -37.12
CA SER A 124 -17.96 -8.21 -37.64
C SER A 124 -17.83 -7.26 -38.84
N TYR A 125 -16.95 -6.27 -38.77
CA TYR A 125 -16.72 -5.36 -39.90
C TYR A 125 -16.09 -6.08 -41.09
N LYS A 126 -15.13 -6.98 -40.85
CA LYS A 126 -14.51 -7.82 -41.88
C LYS A 126 -15.56 -8.67 -42.60
N ARG A 127 -16.46 -9.33 -41.87
CA ARG A 127 -17.56 -10.11 -42.46
C ARG A 127 -18.50 -9.24 -43.30
N GLY A 128 -18.86 -8.05 -42.80
CA GLY A 128 -19.70 -7.10 -43.55
C GLY A 128 -19.07 -6.63 -44.86
N LEU A 129 -17.79 -6.26 -44.82
CA LEU A 129 -17.03 -5.85 -46.01
C LEU A 129 -16.92 -6.99 -47.03
N LEU A 130 -16.66 -8.22 -46.57
CA LEU A 130 -16.62 -9.40 -47.45
C LEU A 130 -17.97 -9.66 -48.13
N HIS A 131 -19.07 -9.50 -47.39
CA HIS A 131 -20.42 -9.66 -47.94
C HIS A 131 -20.74 -8.61 -49.00
N ILE A 132 -20.44 -7.34 -48.74
CA ILE A 132 -20.64 -6.25 -49.72
C ILE A 132 -19.75 -6.44 -50.95
N ALA A 133 -18.47 -6.80 -50.75
CA ALA A 133 -17.56 -7.08 -51.85
C ALA A 133 -18.07 -8.23 -52.74
N ALA A 134 -18.60 -9.30 -52.15
CA ALA A 134 -19.19 -10.40 -52.89
C ALA A 134 -20.44 -9.96 -53.69
N ALA A 135 -21.32 -9.17 -53.08
CA ALA A 135 -22.51 -8.63 -53.74
C ALA A 135 -22.18 -7.70 -54.91
N LEU A 136 -21.14 -6.86 -54.78
CA LEU A 136 -20.65 -6.00 -55.86
C LEU A 136 -20.05 -6.80 -57.02
N HIS A 137 -19.28 -7.86 -56.72
CA HIS A 137 -18.75 -8.76 -57.75
C HIS A 137 -19.87 -9.45 -58.54
N ALA A 138 -20.95 -9.87 -57.86
CA ALA A 138 -22.09 -10.51 -58.50
C ALA A 138 -22.88 -9.56 -59.42
N ARG A 139 -22.81 -8.24 -59.21
CA ARG A 139 -23.52 -7.23 -60.03
C ARG A 139 -22.67 -6.61 -61.13
N SER A 140 -21.35 -6.79 -61.11
CA SER A 140 -20.46 -6.19 -62.11
C SER A 140 -20.36 -7.09 -63.35
N PRO A 141 -20.90 -6.69 -64.52
CA PRO A 141 -20.84 -7.50 -65.73
C PRO A 141 -19.56 -7.16 -66.49
N ALA A 142 -18.47 -7.88 -66.23
CA ALA A 142 -17.27 -7.77 -67.07
C ALA A 142 -16.66 -9.16 -67.32
N PRO A 143 -16.95 -9.78 -68.48
CA PRO A 143 -16.39 -11.09 -68.83
C PRO A 143 -14.89 -11.10 -69.16
N ASN A 144 -14.22 -9.94 -69.30
CA ASN A 144 -12.93 -9.88 -70.01
C ASN A 144 -11.72 -9.31 -69.26
N CYS A 145 -11.74 -9.12 -67.94
CA CYS A 145 -10.54 -8.67 -67.20
C CYS A 145 -9.86 -9.80 -66.41
N ARG A 146 -9.55 -10.93 -67.06
CA ARG A 146 -8.86 -12.08 -66.46
C ARG A 146 -7.43 -11.78 -65.97
N ASN A 147 -6.80 -10.70 -66.48
CA ASN A 147 -5.41 -10.33 -66.15
C ASN A 147 -5.24 -9.23 -65.08
N ALA A 148 -6.28 -8.49 -64.70
CA ALA A 148 -6.13 -7.41 -63.70
C ALA A 148 -6.36 -7.91 -62.26
N PHE A 149 -7.22 -8.92 -62.08
CA PHE A 149 -7.70 -9.31 -60.75
C PHE A 149 -6.66 -10.04 -59.89
N TRP A 150 -5.77 -10.84 -60.51
CA TRP A 150 -4.74 -11.57 -59.78
C TRP A 150 -3.57 -10.70 -59.29
N LYS A 151 -3.40 -9.50 -59.88
CA LYS A 151 -2.30 -8.59 -59.48
C LYS A 151 -2.55 -7.94 -58.11
N MET A 152 -3.79 -7.91 -57.64
CA MET A 152 -4.15 -7.38 -56.32
C MET A 152 -4.17 -8.45 -55.22
N ARG A 153 -4.23 -9.74 -55.60
CA ARG A 153 -4.15 -10.86 -54.64
C ARG A 153 -2.76 -11.06 -54.05
N GLY A 154 -1.71 -10.59 -54.72
CA GLY A 154 -0.33 -10.57 -54.20
C GLY A 154 -0.06 -9.51 -53.12
N ILE A 155 -0.99 -8.56 -52.92
CA ILE A 155 -0.83 -7.48 -51.92
C ILE A 155 -1.53 -7.85 -50.59
N VAL A 156 -2.47 -8.80 -50.58
CA VAL A 156 -3.26 -9.16 -49.39
C VAL A 156 -2.68 -10.37 -48.62
N SER A 157 -1.64 -11.04 -49.13
CA SER A 157 -0.97 -12.14 -48.40
C SER A 157 -0.03 -11.66 -47.29
N VAL A 158 0.18 -10.35 -47.11
CA VAL A 158 1.10 -9.81 -46.10
C VAL A 158 0.42 -9.59 -44.73
N THR A 159 -0.91 -9.45 -44.67
CA THR A 159 -1.57 -8.99 -43.43
C THR A 159 -2.24 -10.09 -42.60
N SER A 160 -1.77 -11.34 -42.68
CA SER A 160 -2.34 -12.44 -41.87
C SER A 160 -1.33 -13.16 -40.97
N LYS A 161 -0.05 -12.75 -40.94
CA LYS A 161 0.99 -13.46 -40.16
C LYS A 161 1.64 -12.66 -39.03
N GLU A 162 1.16 -11.45 -38.74
CA GLU A 162 1.76 -10.59 -37.70
C GLU A 162 0.88 -10.34 -36.46
N PHE A 163 -0.37 -10.84 -36.41
CA PHE A 163 -1.30 -10.47 -35.32
C PHE A 163 -1.49 -11.52 -34.19
N TYR A 164 -0.73 -12.62 -34.20
CA TYR A 164 -0.68 -13.57 -33.09
C TYR A 164 0.78 -13.72 -32.62
N GLY A 165 1.21 -12.83 -31.73
CA GLY A 165 2.58 -12.89 -31.21
C GLY A 165 2.94 -11.75 -30.26
N TYR A 166 2.04 -11.36 -29.35
CA TYR A 166 2.41 -10.48 -28.24
C TYR A 166 2.52 -11.29 -26.94
N SER A 167 3.62 -12.03 -26.84
CA SER A 167 4.24 -12.39 -25.57
C SER A 167 5.71 -11.98 -25.65
N ALA A 168 6.09 -10.95 -24.89
CA ALA A 168 7.49 -10.59 -24.65
C ALA A 168 8.24 -11.83 -24.08
N PRO A 169 9.57 -12.02 -24.28
CA PRO A 169 10.58 -11.02 -23.89
C PRO A 169 11.89 -10.94 -24.72
N THR A 170 12.53 -9.76 -24.64
CA THR A 170 13.99 -9.47 -24.66
C THR A 170 14.91 -9.86 -25.84
N ARG A 171 15.66 -8.82 -26.27
CA ARG A 171 17.01 -8.76 -26.89
C ARG A 171 17.09 -8.77 -28.43
N HIS A 172 17.65 -7.66 -28.92
CA HIS A 172 18.51 -7.50 -30.10
C HIS A 172 18.11 -8.20 -31.40
N CYS A 173 17.65 -7.43 -32.40
CA CYS A 173 18.21 -7.47 -33.76
C CYS A 173 17.66 -6.32 -34.62
N ALA A 174 18.55 -5.74 -35.41
CA ALA A 174 18.40 -4.50 -36.14
C ALA A 174 17.45 -4.59 -37.35
N ALA A 175 16.72 -3.51 -37.58
CA ALA A 175 16.03 -3.23 -38.83
C ALA A 175 17.01 -2.57 -39.82
N VAL A 176 17.19 -3.16 -41.00
CA VAL A 176 17.71 -2.46 -42.19
C VAL A 176 16.72 -2.66 -43.31
N ILE A 177 16.08 -1.54 -43.68
CA ILE A 177 15.08 -1.40 -44.73
C ILE A 177 15.81 -1.42 -46.08
N ALA A 178 15.41 -2.32 -46.99
CA ALA A 178 15.89 -2.35 -48.36
C ALA A 178 15.11 -1.33 -49.21
N SER A 179 15.75 -0.20 -49.54
CA SER A 179 15.31 0.70 -50.61
C SER A 179 15.68 0.11 -51.97
N ARG A 180 14.68 -0.15 -52.83
CA ARG A 180 14.88 -0.21 -54.28
C ARG A 180 13.72 0.49 -54.99
N GLU A 181 13.94 1.77 -55.25
CA GLU A 181 13.16 2.54 -56.21
C GLU A 181 13.65 2.34 -57.64
N ILE A 182 12.68 2.46 -58.53
CA ILE A 182 12.65 2.26 -59.97
C ILE A 182 13.23 3.47 -60.70
N ARG A 183 14.10 3.24 -61.71
CA ARG A 183 14.20 4.02 -62.96
C ARG A 183 14.84 3.13 -64.03
N LYS A 184 14.54 3.17 -65.32
CA LYS A 184 13.42 3.61 -66.19
C LYS A 184 13.85 3.09 -67.57
N ALA A 185 12.91 2.62 -68.39
CA ALA A 185 13.17 2.27 -69.78
C ALA A 185 13.62 3.48 -70.60
N THR A 186 14.56 3.27 -71.52
CA THR A 186 14.53 3.73 -72.92
C THR A 186 15.34 2.73 -73.73
#